data_AF-A0A9E3VUI4-F1
#
_entry.id   AF-A0A9E3VUI4-F1
#
_cell.length_a   1.000
_cell.length_b   1.000
_cell.length_c   1.000
_cell.angle_alpha   90.00
_cell.angle_beta   90.00
_cell.angle_gamma   90.00
#
_symmetry.space_group_name_H-M   'P 1'
#
loop_
_entity.id
_entity.type
_entity.pdbx_description
1 polymer ?
#
loop_
_entity_poly.entity_id
_entity_poly.type
_entity_poly.pdbx_seq_one_letter_code
_entity_poly.pdbx_strand_id
1 'polypeptide(L)'
;NAVDYLMKPFSKDRLHQAIDKVVDRFSHKKTEQSPLKKLIDNLHEQQEVIERIVVKNGTQINVIPVEEIIQFEAQDDYVMIHTAEDRFLKKETMGYLEEHLPADKFIRIHRSHIVQIKHIKKMEQYGRESYMIILSNGNKVSLSKSRIKDLKRELNF
;
A
#
# COMPACT_ATOMS: atom_id res chain seq x y z
N ASN A 1 39.28 8.89 -4.25
CA ASN A 1 38.89 9.58 -5.51
C ASN A 1 37.38 9.71 -5.57
N ALA A 2 36.87 10.94 -5.49
CA ALA A 2 35.44 11.21 -5.64
C ALA A 2 34.98 11.02 -7.09
N VAL A 3 33.72 10.61 -7.27
CA VAL A 3 33.14 10.28 -8.59
C VAL A 3 32.47 11.49 -9.24
N ASP A 4 31.75 12.30 -8.46
CA ASP A 4 31.23 13.61 -8.88
C ASP A 4 30.96 14.45 -7.61
N TYR A 5 31.04 15.78 -7.71
CA TYR A 5 30.79 16.70 -6.58
C TYR A 5 29.56 17.56 -6.88
N LEU A 6 28.60 17.57 -5.95
CA LEU A 6 27.38 18.36 -6.05
C LEU A 6 27.37 19.46 -4.98
N MET A 7 27.47 20.72 -5.41
CA MET A 7 27.47 21.88 -4.53
C MET A 7 26.07 22.50 -4.46
N LYS A 8 25.63 22.87 -3.25
CA LYS A 8 24.35 23.58 -3.07
C LYS A 8 24.45 25.03 -3.57
N PRO A 9 23.35 25.61 -4.08
CA PRO A 9 22.08 24.94 -4.44
C PRO A 9 22.18 24.26 -5.81
N PHE A 10 21.65 23.03 -5.92
CA PHE A 10 21.67 22.24 -7.17
C PHE A 10 20.25 21.90 -7.64
N SER A 11 20.05 21.77 -8.95
CA SER A 11 18.77 21.37 -9.53
C SER A 11 18.54 19.86 -9.43
N LYS A 12 17.26 19.44 -9.47
CA LYS A 12 16.89 18.01 -9.47
C LYS A 12 17.55 17.25 -10.63
N ASP A 13 17.63 17.85 -11.81
CA ASP A 13 18.26 17.23 -12.98
C ASP A 13 19.77 17.02 -12.77
N ARG A 14 20.44 17.96 -12.10
CA ARG A 14 21.87 17.85 -11.77
C ARG A 14 22.15 16.74 -10.76
N LEU A 15 21.23 16.53 -9.82
CA LEU A 15 21.31 15.44 -8.87
C LEU A 15 21.10 14.08 -9.58
N HIS A 16 20.09 13.96 -10.44
CA HIS A 16 19.84 12.73 -11.21
C HIS A 16 21.05 12.35 -12.07
N GLN A 17 21.62 13.31 -12.81
CA GLN A 17 22.80 13.06 -13.65
C GLN A 17 24.02 12.60 -12.82
N ALA A 18 24.18 13.10 -11.60
CA ALA A 18 25.26 12.66 -10.72
C ALA A 18 25.02 11.22 -10.21
N ILE A 19 23.76 10.85 -9.96
CA ILE A 19 23.37 9.49 -9.56
C ILE A 19 23.56 8.51 -10.72
N ASP A 20 23.11 8.85 -11.92
CA ASP A 20 23.22 7.99 -13.11
C ASP A 20 24.69 7.64 -13.41
N LYS A 21 25.58 8.63 -13.37
CA LYS A 21 27.03 8.43 -13.54
C LYS A 21 27.63 7.49 -12.50
N VAL A 22 27.10 7.50 -11.28
CA VAL A 22 27.53 6.60 -10.20
C VAL A 22 27.03 5.19 -10.50
N VAL A 23 25.74 5.03 -10.82
CA VAL A 23 25.12 3.74 -11.13
C VAL A 23 25.81 3.04 -12.30
N ASP A 24 26.09 3.73 -13.39
CA ASP A 24 26.79 3.16 -14.56
C ASP A 24 28.19 2.64 -14.20
N ARG A 25 28.87 3.35 -13.31
CA ARG A 25 30.24 2.98 -12.88
C ARG A 25 30.24 1.76 -11.95
N PHE A 26 29.16 1.52 -11.20
CA PHE A 26 29.02 0.37 -10.31
C PHE A 26 28.38 -0.85 -10.99
N SER A 27 27.59 -0.67 -12.05
CA SER A 27 27.04 -1.77 -12.86
C SER A 27 28.12 -2.63 -13.55
N HIS A 28 29.32 -2.09 -13.75
CA HIS A 28 30.45 -2.82 -14.34
C HIS A 28 31.41 -3.47 -13.32
N LYS A 29 31.17 -3.36 -12.01
CA LYS A 29 31.91 -4.11 -10.98
C LYS A 29 30.98 -5.12 -10.30
N LYS A 30 31.03 -6.37 -10.76
CA LYS A 30 30.49 -7.54 -10.04
C LYS A 30 31.19 -7.66 -8.67
N THR A 31 30.66 -7.04 -7.64
CA THR A 31 30.95 -7.43 -6.24
C THR A 31 29.72 -7.11 -5.38
N GLU A 32 29.44 -8.08 -4.52
CA GLU A 32 28.24 -8.26 -3.72
C GLU A 32 27.92 -7.07 -2.79
N GLN A 33 26.61 -6.82 -2.63
CA GLN A 33 25.99 -6.11 -1.51
C GLN A 33 26.62 -4.75 -1.13
N SER A 34 26.54 -3.79 -2.04
CA SER A 34 26.81 -2.40 -1.73
C SER A 34 25.66 -1.77 -0.90
N PRO A 35 25.94 -1.09 0.23
CA PRO A 35 24.97 -0.27 0.96
C PRO A 35 24.29 0.79 0.08
N LEU A 36 24.96 1.19 -1.01
CA LEU A 36 24.43 2.15 -1.96
C LEU A 36 23.27 1.57 -2.77
N LYS A 37 23.24 0.26 -3.06
CA LYS A 37 22.09 -0.33 -3.76
C LYS A 37 20.85 -0.29 -2.86
N LYS A 38 21.00 -0.62 -1.56
CA LYS A 38 19.92 -0.43 -0.58
C LYS A 38 19.51 1.03 -0.47
N LEU A 39 20.44 1.98 -0.48
CA LEU A 39 20.09 3.41 -0.45
C LEU A 39 19.37 3.86 -1.73
N ILE A 40 19.74 3.35 -2.90
CA ILE A 40 19.08 3.64 -4.19
C ILE A 40 17.68 3.00 -4.24
N ASP A 41 17.53 1.77 -3.77
CA ASP A 41 16.22 1.10 -3.63
C ASP A 41 15.33 1.91 -2.66
N ASN A 42 15.87 2.34 -1.50
CA ASN A 42 15.16 3.23 -0.57
C ASN A 42 14.85 4.63 -1.12
N LEU A 43 15.65 5.15 -2.07
CA LEU A 43 15.41 6.46 -2.71
C LEU A 43 14.34 6.38 -3.81
N HIS A 44 14.14 5.20 -4.41
CA HIS A 44 13.08 4.95 -5.38
C HIS A 44 11.77 4.45 -4.74
N GLU A 45 11.80 3.93 -3.51
CA GLU A 45 10.66 3.32 -2.79
C GLU A 45 9.98 4.19 -1.74
N GLN A 46 10.32 5.48 -1.60
CA GLN A 46 9.54 6.39 -0.74
C GLN A 46 8.23 6.83 -1.43
N GLN A 47 7.38 5.86 -1.78
CA GLN A 47 5.95 6.13 -1.83
C GLN A 47 5.52 6.47 -0.40
N GLU A 48 4.97 7.67 -0.20
CA GLU A 48 4.47 8.08 1.11
C GLU A 48 3.42 7.07 1.57
N VAL A 49 3.77 6.28 2.58
CA VAL A 49 2.85 5.32 3.19
C VAL A 49 1.79 6.12 3.95
N ILE A 50 0.53 5.82 3.68
CA ILE A 50 -0.61 6.48 4.32
C ILE A 50 -0.65 6.04 5.79
N GLU A 51 -0.50 6.99 6.70
CA GLU A 51 -0.72 6.78 8.15
C GLU A 51 -2.12 7.20 8.60
N ARG A 52 -2.74 8.15 7.89
CA ARG A 52 -4.08 8.67 8.20
C ARG A 52 -4.82 9.08 6.94
N ILE A 53 -6.13 8.95 6.96
CA ILE A 53 -7.01 9.39 5.88
C ILE A 53 -7.86 10.55 6.35
N VAL A 54 -7.72 11.69 5.66
CA VAL A 54 -8.58 12.85 5.87
C VAL A 54 -9.78 12.78 4.95
N VAL A 55 -10.98 12.92 5.53
CA VAL A 55 -12.26 13.00 4.83
C VAL A 55 -12.96 14.30 5.21
N LYS A 56 -13.45 15.06 4.23
CA LYS A 56 -14.16 16.32 4.44
C LYS A 56 -15.62 16.17 4.04
N ASN A 57 -16.52 16.35 5.01
CA ASN A 57 -17.97 16.31 4.82
C ASN A 57 -18.55 17.68 5.15
N GLY A 58 -18.69 18.54 4.13
CA GLY A 58 -19.14 19.92 4.31
C GLY A 58 -18.18 20.72 5.19
N THR A 59 -18.62 21.09 6.40
CA THR A 59 -17.82 21.82 7.40
C THR A 59 -17.01 20.91 8.32
N GLN A 60 -17.30 19.61 8.33
CA GLN A 60 -16.61 18.65 9.19
C GLN A 60 -15.38 18.07 8.49
N ILE A 61 -14.29 17.90 9.24
CA ILE A 61 -13.07 17.24 8.80
C ILE A 61 -12.81 16.07 9.74
N ASN A 62 -12.87 14.86 9.22
CA ASN A 62 -12.55 13.63 9.94
C ASN A 62 -11.12 13.22 9.56
N VAL A 63 -10.28 13.00 10.57
CA VAL A 63 -8.92 12.46 10.41
C VAL A 63 -8.94 11.06 10.99
N ILE A 64 -8.81 10.05 10.14
CA ILE A 64 -8.99 8.65 10.49
C ILE A 64 -7.62 7.97 10.47
N PRO A 65 -7.08 7.53 11.62
CA PRO A 65 -5.88 6.71 11.66
C PRO A 65 -6.08 5.42 10.88
N VAL A 66 -5.06 4.98 10.16
CA VAL A 66 -5.13 3.74 9.37
C VAL A 66 -5.36 2.51 10.26
N GLU A 67 -4.94 2.56 11.52
CA GLU A 67 -5.15 1.52 12.52
C GLU A 67 -6.63 1.28 12.86
N GLU A 68 -7.51 2.26 12.64
CA GLU A 68 -8.95 2.18 12.95
C GLU A 68 -9.78 1.65 11.78
N ILE A 69 -9.17 1.51 10.60
CA ILE A 69 -9.86 1.17 9.36
C ILE A 69 -9.95 -0.34 9.20
N ILE A 70 -11.18 -0.86 9.18
CA ILE A 70 -11.45 -2.30 9.01
C ILE A 70 -11.32 -2.71 7.55
N GLN A 71 -11.91 -1.93 6.64
CA GLN A 71 -11.89 -2.19 5.21
C GLN A 71 -12.16 -0.94 4.38
N PHE A 72 -11.78 -1.05 3.11
CA PHE A 72 -12.14 -0.16 2.02
C PHE A 72 -13.00 -0.92 1.02
N GLU A 73 -14.07 -0.28 0.58
CA GLU A 73 -15.02 -0.82 -0.38
C GLU A 73 -15.23 0.18 -1.52
N ALA A 74 -15.09 -0.26 -2.76
CA ALA A 74 -15.32 0.60 -3.93
C ALA A 74 -16.83 0.90 -4.09
N GLN A 75 -17.15 2.17 -4.31
CA GLN A 75 -18.50 2.71 -4.55
C GLN A 75 -18.40 3.72 -5.71
N ASP A 76 -18.61 3.25 -6.94
CA ASP A 76 -18.42 4.02 -8.17
C ASP A 76 -17.03 4.71 -8.22
N ASP A 77 -17.01 6.05 -8.24
CA ASP A 77 -15.79 6.89 -8.25
C ASP A 77 -15.22 7.18 -6.86
N TYR A 78 -15.78 6.55 -5.82
CA TYR A 78 -15.46 6.76 -4.43
C TYR A 78 -15.06 5.45 -3.75
N VAL A 79 -14.42 5.58 -2.60
CA VAL A 79 -14.15 4.49 -1.68
C VAL A 79 -14.87 4.76 -0.37
N MET A 80 -15.67 3.78 0.05
CA MET A 80 -16.23 3.72 1.38
C MET A 80 -15.20 3.14 2.34
N ILE A 81 -14.88 3.91 3.37
CA ILE A 81 -13.96 3.56 4.45
C ILE A 81 -14.81 3.12 5.63
N HIS A 82 -14.62 1.89 6.08
CA HIS A 82 -15.36 1.34 7.21
C HIS A 82 -14.46 1.32 8.44
N THR A 83 -14.87 2.00 9.51
CA THR A 83 -14.26 1.88 10.85
C THR A 83 -15.19 1.06 11.76
N ALA A 84 -14.84 0.94 13.03
CA ALA A 84 -15.72 0.28 14.01
C ALA A 84 -16.97 1.11 14.34
N GLU A 85 -16.86 2.43 14.28
CA GLU A 85 -17.91 3.36 14.73
C GLU A 85 -18.71 3.92 13.55
N ASP A 86 -18.04 4.20 12.43
CA ASP A 86 -18.60 5.00 11.35
C ASP A 86 -18.15 4.55 9.96
N ARG A 87 -18.76 5.16 8.94
CA ARG A 87 -18.40 4.98 7.53
C ARG A 87 -18.19 6.32 6.85
N PHE A 88 -17.14 6.41 6.05
CA PHE A 88 -16.74 7.65 5.39
C PHE A 88 -16.55 7.44 3.90
N LEU A 89 -17.03 8.39 3.09
CA LEU A 89 -16.86 8.34 1.64
C LEU A 89 -15.73 9.27 1.21
N LYS A 90 -14.76 8.75 0.47
CA LYS A 90 -13.64 9.54 -0.07
C LYS A 90 -13.50 9.32 -1.56
N LYS A 91 -13.30 10.41 -2.31
CA LYS A 91 -12.94 10.31 -3.72
C LYS A 91 -11.49 9.84 -3.81
N GLU A 92 -11.30 8.56 -4.10
CA GLU A 92 -10.00 7.91 -4.21
C GLU A 92 -10.14 6.63 -5.04
N THR A 93 -9.04 6.07 -5.52
CA THR A 93 -9.07 4.79 -6.23
C THR A 93 -8.57 3.62 -5.37
N MET A 94 -9.13 2.43 -5.60
CA MET A 94 -8.64 1.20 -4.96
C MET A 94 -7.17 0.90 -5.32
N GLY A 95 -6.71 1.30 -6.51
CA GLY A 95 -5.32 1.11 -6.92
C GLY A 95 -4.37 2.01 -6.13
N TYR A 96 -4.70 3.29 -5.98
CA TYR A 96 -3.93 4.21 -5.14
C TYR A 96 -3.82 3.71 -3.70
N LEU A 97 -4.94 3.27 -3.11
CA LEU A 97 -4.92 2.71 -1.75
C LEU A 97 -4.08 1.44 -1.65
N GLU A 98 -4.16 0.52 -2.62
CA GLU A 98 -3.35 -0.71 -2.62
C GLU A 98 -1.84 -0.40 -2.66
N GLU A 99 -1.45 0.67 -3.36
CA GLU A 99 -0.04 1.09 -3.51
C GLU A 99 0.50 1.84 -2.29
N HIS A 100 -0.33 2.64 -1.61
CA HIS A 100 0.13 3.56 -0.56
C HIS A 100 -0.27 3.12 0.86
N LEU A 101 -1.14 2.12 1.04
CA LEU A 101 -1.42 1.57 2.36
C LEU A 101 -0.26 0.71 2.87
N PRO A 102 -0.08 0.59 4.20
CA PRO A 102 0.91 -0.33 4.77
C PRO A 102 0.61 -1.78 4.33
N ALA A 103 1.47 -2.34 3.47
CA ALA A 103 1.29 -3.65 2.86
C ALA A 103 1.32 -4.81 3.88
N ASP A 104 1.93 -4.59 5.05
CA ASP A 104 1.94 -5.52 6.19
C ASP A 104 0.60 -5.55 6.94
N LYS A 105 -0.24 -4.53 6.77
CA LYS A 105 -1.53 -4.41 7.47
C LYS A 105 -2.72 -4.65 6.55
N PHE A 106 -2.63 -4.30 5.27
CA PHE A 106 -3.76 -4.33 4.34
C PHE A 106 -3.52 -5.27 3.17
N ILE A 107 -4.59 -5.94 2.74
CA ILE A 107 -4.56 -6.84 1.59
C ILE A 107 -5.79 -6.65 0.71
N ARG A 108 -5.56 -6.58 -0.61
CA ARG A 108 -6.63 -6.53 -1.61
C ARG A 108 -7.15 -7.94 -1.91
N ILE A 109 -8.34 -8.24 -1.39
CA ILE A 109 -8.97 -9.57 -1.55
C ILE A 109 -9.96 -9.62 -2.72
N HIS A 110 -10.45 -8.47 -3.17
CA HIS A 110 -11.35 -8.34 -4.31
C HIS A 110 -11.03 -7.07 -5.10
N ARG A 111 -11.44 -6.99 -6.38
CA ARG A 111 -11.31 -5.74 -7.17
C ARG A 111 -11.94 -4.53 -6.47
N SER A 112 -12.98 -4.77 -5.68
CA SER A 112 -13.71 -3.74 -4.94
C SER A 112 -13.43 -3.72 -3.43
N HIS A 113 -12.52 -4.56 -2.91
CA HIS A 113 -12.27 -4.61 -1.46
C HIS A 113 -10.80 -4.75 -1.11
N ILE A 114 -10.35 -3.87 -0.20
CA ILE A 114 -9.09 -3.98 0.54
C ILE A 114 -9.47 -4.09 2.01
N VAL A 115 -8.89 -5.05 2.72
CA VAL A 115 -9.23 -5.31 4.13
C VAL A 115 -7.98 -5.24 4.99
N GLN A 116 -8.13 -4.82 6.23
CA GLN A 116 -7.04 -4.93 7.20
C GLN A 116 -6.97 -6.36 7.72
N ILE A 117 -5.79 -6.98 7.64
CA ILE A 117 -5.55 -8.40 7.94
C ILE A 117 -6.00 -8.74 9.37
N LYS A 118 -5.67 -7.88 10.34
CA LYS A 118 -6.02 -8.07 11.77
C LYS A 118 -7.53 -8.18 12.03
N HIS A 119 -8.37 -7.65 11.13
CA HIS A 119 -9.82 -7.66 11.28
C HIS A 119 -10.49 -8.85 10.59
N ILE A 120 -9.73 -9.74 9.94
CA ILE A 120 -10.24 -10.99 9.38
C ILE A 120 -10.53 -11.97 10.52
N LYS A 121 -11.81 -12.34 10.71
CA LYS A 121 -12.24 -13.29 11.73
C LYS A 121 -12.33 -14.72 11.22
N LYS A 122 -12.86 -14.91 10.01
CA LYS A 122 -13.08 -16.23 9.41
C LYS A 122 -12.92 -16.18 7.91
N MET A 123 -12.50 -17.31 7.35
CA MET A 123 -12.46 -17.58 5.93
C MET A 123 -13.26 -18.87 5.69
N GLU A 124 -14.39 -18.76 5.00
CA GLU A 124 -15.31 -19.86 4.75
C GLU A 124 -15.34 -20.18 3.26
N GLN A 125 -15.33 -21.47 2.90
CA GLN A 125 -15.45 -21.85 1.50
C GLN A 125 -16.89 -21.58 1.03
N TYR A 126 -17.03 -20.82 -0.05
CA TYR A 126 -18.30 -20.43 -0.64
C TYR A 126 -18.38 -21.02 -2.05
N GLY A 127 -19.06 -22.15 -2.22
CA GLY A 127 -19.04 -22.89 -3.49
C GLY A 127 -17.69 -23.57 -3.77
N ARG A 128 -17.45 -23.98 -5.03
CA ARG A 128 -16.29 -24.82 -5.36
C ARG A 128 -14.95 -24.09 -5.33
N GLU A 129 -14.93 -22.81 -5.70
CA GLU A 129 -13.69 -22.08 -5.96
C GLU A 129 -13.69 -20.64 -5.43
N SER A 130 -14.59 -20.28 -4.53
CA SER A 130 -14.51 -18.98 -3.85
C SER A 130 -14.55 -19.17 -2.35
N TYR A 131 -14.05 -18.15 -1.66
CA TYR A 131 -14.13 -18.05 -0.22
C TYR A 131 -14.87 -16.76 0.14
N MET A 132 -15.53 -16.79 1.29
CA MET A 132 -16.10 -15.63 1.95
C MET A 132 -15.24 -15.29 3.15
N ILE A 133 -14.83 -14.04 3.25
CA ILE A 133 -14.13 -13.49 4.41
C ILE A 133 -15.15 -12.81 5.32
N ILE A 134 -15.14 -13.17 6.59
CA ILE A 134 -15.96 -12.53 7.62
C ILE A 134 -15.05 -11.63 8.44
N LEU A 135 -15.38 -10.34 8.47
CA LEU A 135 -14.63 -9.31 9.18
C LEU A 135 -15.14 -9.09 10.60
N SER A 136 -14.36 -8.34 11.38
CA SER A 136 -14.64 -8.09 12.79
C SER A 136 -15.96 -7.35 13.06
N ASN A 137 -16.38 -6.48 12.13
CA ASN A 137 -17.65 -5.76 12.13
C ASN A 137 -18.83 -6.58 11.57
N GLY A 138 -18.61 -7.85 11.21
CA GLY A 138 -19.64 -8.72 10.65
C GLY A 138 -19.80 -8.65 9.12
N ASN A 139 -19.09 -7.73 8.45
CA ASN A 139 -19.12 -7.65 6.99
C ASN A 139 -18.61 -8.94 6.35
N LYS A 140 -19.27 -9.34 5.26
CA LYS A 140 -18.92 -10.53 4.47
C LYS A 140 -18.39 -10.08 3.12
N VAL A 141 -17.13 -10.41 2.83
CA VAL A 141 -16.44 -9.98 1.61
C VAL A 141 -16.02 -11.20 0.79
N SER A 142 -16.42 -11.24 -0.47
CA SER A 142 -16.01 -12.31 -1.39
C SER A 142 -14.52 -12.21 -1.71
N LEU A 143 -13.79 -13.31 -1.57
CA LEU A 143 -12.41 -13.44 -1.99
C LEU A 143 -12.34 -13.87 -3.46
N SER A 144 -11.64 -13.10 -4.28
CA SER A 144 -11.39 -13.43 -5.68
C SER A 144 -10.41 -14.59 -5.82
N LYS A 145 -10.62 -15.47 -6.81
CA LYS A 145 -9.78 -16.67 -7.06
C LYS A 145 -8.29 -16.35 -7.15
N SER A 146 -7.95 -15.26 -7.85
CA SER A 146 -6.57 -14.83 -8.06
C SER A 146 -5.88 -14.43 -6.76
N ARG A 147 -6.63 -13.90 -5.77
CA ARG A 147 -6.10 -13.40 -4.50
C ARG A 147 -6.13 -14.42 -3.36
N ILE A 148 -6.66 -15.63 -3.59
CA ILE A 148 -6.68 -16.71 -2.59
C ILE A 148 -5.27 -17.07 -2.13
N LYS A 149 -4.34 -17.23 -3.08
CA LYS A 149 -2.96 -17.63 -2.79
C LYS A 149 -2.22 -16.57 -1.96
N ASP A 150 -2.45 -15.30 -2.28
CA ASP A 150 -1.83 -14.17 -1.58
C ASP A 150 -2.33 -14.12 -0.13
N LEU A 151 -3.65 -14.20 0.07
CA LEU A 151 -4.23 -14.17 1.42
C LEU A 151 -3.79 -15.36 2.29
N LYS A 152 -3.74 -16.58 1.73
CA LYS A 152 -3.27 -17.75 2.48
C LYS A 152 -1.82 -17.59 2.94
N ARG A 153 -0.96 -16.99 2.10
CA ARG A 153 0.44 -16.72 2.44
C ARG A 153 0.55 -15.74 3.60
N GLU A 154 -0.20 -14.63 3.56
CA GLU A 154 -0.20 -13.63 4.64
C GLU A 154 -0.72 -14.21 5.97
N LEU A 155 -1.68 -15.13 5.91
CA LEU A 155 -2.22 -15.79 7.10
C LEU A 155 -1.38 -16.99 7.59
N ASN A 156 -0.22 -17.26 6.98
CA ASN A 156 0.66 -18.39 7.29
C ASN A 156 -0.06 -19.75 7.28
N PHE A 157 -0.93 -19.96 6.30
CA PHE A 157 -1.52 -21.27 5.99
C PHE A 157 -0.56 -22.21 5.26
#